data_AF-A0A8J7MWV9-F1
#
_entry.id   AF-A0A8J7MWV9-F1
#
_cell.length_a   1.000
_cell.length_b   1.000
_cell.length_c   1.000
_cell.angle_alpha   90.00
_cell.angle_beta   90.00
_cell.angle_gamma   90.00
#
_symmetry.space_group_name_H-M   'P 1'
#
loop_
_entity.id
_entity.type
_entity.pdbx_description
1 polymer ?
#
loop_
_entity_poly.entity_id
_entity_poly.type
_entity_poly.pdbx_seq_one_letter_code
_entity_poly.pdbx_strand_id
1 'polypeptide(L)'
;MNSKKIYTKLLLAGSLILMGGAMTSCDDYLTLLPTDQLPEENFWQDKSDLDGVRAGAYSQLAKASQTEKILQWGELRSDNLSLNNVSNTAVDNLQNAVLQPSEGMFDWSGFYTGINYCNLVLEKGLDMTVPGKEVDPSFTRADYRSYRAEMLALRSLYYFYLVRSFRDVPYVTKSVRTDAEARASKSAAVPGVAILGECIDSLEANVNYAAKNLGSDADNCGRFTKKGIKALLADMCLWRACMLKDYVSKENSAQFN
;
A
#
# COMPACT_ATOMS: atom_id res chain seq x y z
N MET A 1 40.11 -57.90 42.83
CA MET A 1 38.93 -58.11 41.96
C MET A 1 38.18 -56.79 41.67
N ASN A 2 38.87 -55.69 41.33
CA ASN A 2 38.26 -54.35 41.20
C ASN A 2 38.57 -53.58 39.90
N SER A 3 39.50 -54.03 39.04
CA SER A 3 39.86 -53.23 37.85
C SER A 3 38.80 -53.30 36.73
N LYS A 4 38.14 -54.45 36.53
CA LYS A 4 37.09 -54.59 35.49
C LYS A 4 35.92 -53.60 35.67
N LYS A 5 35.53 -53.29 36.91
CA LYS A 5 34.45 -52.33 37.21
C LYS A 5 34.83 -50.87 36.91
N ILE A 6 36.12 -50.54 36.92
CA ILE A 6 36.64 -49.19 36.62
C ILE A 6 36.65 -48.98 35.09
N TYR A 7 37.10 -49.97 34.33
CA TYR A 7 37.07 -49.90 32.86
C TYR A 7 35.65 -49.86 32.29
N THR A 8 34.70 -50.59 32.88
CA THR A 8 33.28 -50.49 32.47
C THR A 8 32.69 -49.11 32.75
N LYS A 9 33.07 -48.46 33.87
CA LYS A 9 32.62 -47.08 34.18
C LYS A 9 33.25 -46.03 33.26
N LEU A 10 34.52 -46.21 32.89
CA LEU A 10 35.21 -45.34 31.92
C LEU A 10 34.65 -45.50 30.50
N LEU A 11 34.30 -46.72 30.09
CA LEU A 11 33.64 -46.96 28.79
C LEU A 11 32.21 -46.41 28.76
N LEU A 12 31.44 -46.51 29.85
CA LEU A 12 30.11 -45.90 29.95
C LEU A 12 30.16 -44.37 29.95
N ALA A 13 31.14 -43.77 30.65
CA ALA A 13 31.35 -42.32 30.65
C ALA A 13 31.80 -41.81 29.26
N GLY A 14 32.65 -42.57 28.56
CA GLY A 14 33.05 -42.26 27.18
C GLY A 14 31.89 -42.36 26.19
N SER A 15 31.00 -43.35 26.34
CA SER A 15 29.79 -43.48 25.50
C SER A 15 28.77 -42.37 25.75
N LEU A 16 28.66 -41.85 26.98
CA LEU A 16 27.77 -40.73 27.30
C LEU A 16 28.27 -39.40 26.72
N ILE A 17 29.59 -39.19 26.67
CA ILE A 17 30.20 -37.99 26.10
C ILE A 17 30.10 -38.01 24.57
N LEU A 18 30.25 -39.18 23.94
CA LEU A 18 30.06 -39.35 22.49
C LEU A 18 28.61 -39.17 22.04
N MET A 19 27.62 -39.42 22.91
CA MET A 19 26.19 -39.19 22.61
C MET A 19 25.76 -37.72 22.79
N GLY A 20 26.47 -36.95 23.64
CA GLY A 20 26.18 -35.52 23.87
C GLY A 20 26.60 -34.59 22.72
N GLY A 21 27.52 -35.02 21.85
CA GLY A 21 27.97 -34.24 20.69
C GLY A 21 27.05 -34.32 19.46
N ALA A 22 26.09 -35.25 19.45
CA ALA A 22 25.23 -35.52 18.29
C ALA A 22 23.94 -34.67 18.24
N MET A 23 23.77 -33.71 19.16
CA MET A 23 22.59 -32.82 19.22
C MET A 23 22.94 -31.35 18.92
N THR A 24 23.94 -31.11 18.07
CA THR A 24 24.06 -29.80 17.40
C THR A 24 23.17 -29.84 16.16
N SER A 25 21.91 -29.42 16.31
CA SER A 25 21.02 -29.21 15.18
C SER A 25 21.58 -28.05 14.36
N CYS A 26 22.17 -28.33 13.20
CA CYS A 26 22.41 -27.31 12.18
C CYS A 26 21.05 -27.00 11.53
N ASP A 27 20.24 -26.18 12.21
CA ASP A 27 18.97 -25.69 11.66
C ASP A 27 19.19 -24.82 10.40
N ASP A 28 20.40 -24.26 10.24
CA ASP A 28 20.75 -23.31 9.18
C ASP A 28 21.10 -23.94 7.81
N TYR A 29 21.23 -25.28 7.73
CA TYR A 29 21.52 -25.96 6.47
C TYR A 29 20.26 -26.28 5.65
N LEU A 30 19.10 -26.34 6.31
CA LEU A 30 17.81 -26.69 5.67
C LEU A 30 16.94 -25.47 5.37
N THR A 31 17.31 -24.29 5.85
CA THR A 31 16.69 -23.01 5.51
C THR A 31 17.30 -22.46 4.22
N LEU A 32 16.93 -23.03 3.09
CA LEU A 32 17.14 -22.37 1.80
C LEU A 32 16.27 -21.11 1.76
N LEU A 33 16.85 -19.96 2.12
CA LEU A 33 16.28 -18.67 1.75
C LEU A 33 16.20 -18.62 0.22
N PRO A 34 15.08 -18.15 -0.37
CA PRO A 34 14.96 -18.04 -1.82
C PRO A 34 16.15 -17.25 -2.37
N THR A 35 16.97 -17.86 -3.22
CA THR A 35 18.21 -17.27 -3.75
C THR A 35 17.95 -16.14 -4.76
N ASP A 36 16.69 -15.97 -5.17
CA ASP A 36 16.19 -14.98 -6.10
C ASP A 36 15.35 -13.88 -5.42
N GLN A 37 15.05 -14.00 -4.12
CA GLN A 37 14.24 -13.04 -3.38
C GLN A 37 14.90 -12.70 -2.04
N LEU A 38 15.13 -11.41 -1.80
CA LEU A 38 15.55 -10.93 -0.48
C LEU A 38 14.46 -11.30 0.54
N PRO A 39 14.76 -12.10 1.57
CA PRO A 39 13.82 -12.39 2.64
C PRO A 39 13.35 -11.08 3.25
N GLU A 40 12.04 -10.92 3.45
CA GLU A 40 11.46 -9.63 3.83
C GLU A 40 11.97 -9.11 5.19
N GLU A 41 12.40 -10.03 6.06
CA GLU A 41 13.06 -9.72 7.34
C GLU A 41 14.38 -8.96 7.15
N ASN A 42 15.07 -9.20 6.04
CA ASN A 42 16.35 -8.57 5.68
C ASN A 42 16.19 -7.45 4.65
N PHE A 43 14.97 -7.12 4.22
CA PHE A 43 14.75 -6.11 3.19
C PHE A 43 14.68 -4.68 3.74
N TRP A 44 14.28 -4.47 4.99
CA TRP A 44 14.05 -3.12 5.53
C TRP A 44 15.22 -2.65 6.39
N GLN A 45 16.39 -2.49 5.77
CA GLN A 45 17.64 -2.24 6.51
C GLN A 45 18.09 -0.80 6.39
N ASP A 46 17.79 -0.13 5.26
CA ASP A 46 18.19 1.25 5.06
C ASP A 46 17.12 2.12 4.39
N LYS A 47 17.39 3.42 4.35
CA LYS A 47 16.55 4.40 3.67
C LYS A 47 16.33 4.10 2.19
N SER A 48 17.31 3.51 1.51
CA SER A 48 17.23 3.21 0.07
C SER A 48 16.17 2.14 -0.21
N ASP A 49 16.05 1.14 0.66
CA ASP A 49 15.00 0.12 0.57
C ASP A 49 13.60 0.78 0.62
N LEU A 50 13.43 1.73 1.55
CA LEU A 50 12.20 2.49 1.68
C LEU A 50 11.93 3.39 0.46
N ASP A 51 12.96 4.05 -0.06
CA ASP A 51 12.88 4.89 -1.26
C ASP A 51 12.50 4.08 -2.51
N GLY A 52 12.98 2.85 -2.64
CA GLY A 52 12.62 1.92 -3.72
C GLY A 52 11.12 1.61 -3.74
N VAL A 53 10.55 1.25 -2.58
CA VAL A 53 9.10 0.99 -2.48
C VAL A 53 8.29 2.28 -2.63
N ARG A 54 8.79 3.42 -2.12
CA ARG A 54 8.17 4.74 -2.31
C ARG A 54 8.08 5.11 -3.79
N ALA A 55 9.14 4.88 -4.56
CA ALA A 55 9.13 5.09 -6.01
C ALA A 55 8.20 4.09 -6.71
N GLY A 56 8.16 2.83 -6.25
CA GLY A 56 7.23 1.80 -6.71
C GLY A 56 5.76 2.20 -6.60
N ALA A 57 5.38 2.90 -5.51
CA ALA A 57 4.04 3.45 -5.35
C ALA A 57 3.69 4.45 -6.48
N TYR A 58 4.56 5.40 -6.81
CA TYR A 58 4.29 6.32 -7.93
C TYR A 58 4.31 5.61 -9.28
N SER A 59 5.30 4.73 -9.50
CA SER A 59 5.42 3.97 -10.74
C SER A 59 4.17 3.15 -11.01
N GLN A 60 3.59 2.53 -9.98
CA GLN A 60 2.34 1.78 -10.09
C GLN A 60 1.18 2.65 -10.58
N LEU A 61 1.03 3.89 -10.08
CA LEU A 61 0.00 4.82 -10.56
C LEU A 61 0.25 5.25 -12.01
N ALA A 62 1.51 5.47 -12.38
CA ALA A 62 1.91 5.94 -13.70
C ALA A 62 1.86 4.86 -14.79
N LYS A 63 1.68 3.57 -14.43
CA LYS A 63 1.53 2.50 -15.41
C LYS A 63 0.41 2.81 -16.39
N ALA A 64 0.66 2.57 -17.68
CA ALA A 64 -0.31 2.82 -18.74
C ALA A 64 -1.69 2.19 -18.44
N SER A 65 -1.72 0.98 -17.89
CA SER A 65 -2.97 0.31 -17.51
C SER A 65 -3.77 1.00 -16.41
N GLN A 66 -3.13 1.78 -15.53
CA GLN A 66 -3.83 2.55 -14.49
C GLN A 66 -4.25 3.92 -15.03
N THR A 67 -3.35 4.60 -15.75
CA THR A 67 -3.64 5.89 -16.40
C THR A 67 -4.78 5.78 -17.41
N GLU A 68 -4.83 4.69 -18.19
CA GLU A 68 -5.92 4.40 -19.12
C GLU A 68 -7.26 4.23 -18.38
N LYS A 69 -7.27 3.50 -17.25
CA LYS A 69 -8.46 3.33 -16.41
C LYS A 69 -8.96 4.65 -15.83
N ILE A 70 -8.06 5.56 -15.44
CA ILE A 70 -8.44 6.91 -14.98
C ILE A 70 -9.20 7.68 -16.08
N LEU A 71 -8.73 7.60 -17.33
CA LEU A 71 -9.40 8.22 -18.47
C LEU A 71 -10.72 7.52 -18.82
N GLN A 72 -10.76 6.18 -18.74
CA GLN A 72 -11.97 5.39 -18.95
C GLN A 72 -13.04 5.73 -17.92
N TRP A 73 -12.71 5.76 -16.63
CA TRP A 73 -13.67 6.04 -15.58
C TRP A 73 -14.11 7.51 -15.51
N GLY A 74 -13.31 8.42 -16.06
CA GLY A 74 -13.59 9.85 -16.13
C GLY A 74 -14.05 10.28 -17.52
N GLU A 75 -13.12 10.80 -18.32
CA GLU A 75 -13.41 11.51 -19.59
C GLU A 75 -14.19 10.68 -20.61
N LEU A 76 -13.93 9.37 -20.74
CA LEU A 76 -14.65 8.55 -21.72
C LEU A 76 -16.13 8.36 -21.38
N ARG A 77 -16.56 8.64 -20.16
CA ARG A 77 -17.99 8.63 -19.76
C ARG A 77 -18.67 9.99 -19.93
N SER A 78 -17.90 11.03 -20.26
CA SER A 78 -18.42 12.36 -20.55
C SER A 78 -18.74 12.50 -22.05
N ASP A 79 -19.28 13.65 -22.42
CA ASP A 79 -19.52 14.08 -23.80
C ASP A 79 -18.31 14.77 -24.45
N ASN A 80 -17.15 14.81 -23.78
CA ASN A 80 -15.94 15.46 -24.30
C ASN A 80 -15.20 14.64 -25.38
N LEU A 81 -15.44 13.32 -25.46
CA LEU A 81 -14.71 12.40 -26.34
C LEU A 81 -15.67 11.53 -27.16
N SER A 82 -15.42 11.44 -28.47
CA SER A 82 -16.12 10.52 -29.37
C SER A 82 -15.19 9.43 -29.87
N LEU A 83 -15.71 8.21 -30.00
CA LEU A 83 -14.99 7.14 -30.68
C LEU A 83 -14.69 7.52 -32.14
N ASN A 84 -13.52 7.09 -32.63
CA ASN A 84 -13.22 7.14 -34.05
C ASN A 84 -13.94 5.99 -34.78
N ASN A 85 -13.67 5.80 -36.07
CA ASN A 85 -14.33 4.77 -36.88
C ASN A 85 -13.93 3.32 -36.53
N VAL A 86 -13.08 3.10 -35.51
CA VAL A 86 -12.74 1.77 -35.02
C VAL A 86 -13.74 1.37 -33.95
N SER A 87 -14.49 0.30 -34.22
CA SER A 87 -15.43 -0.26 -33.23
C SER A 87 -14.68 -0.80 -32.02
N ASN A 88 -14.98 -0.25 -30.84
CA ASN A 88 -14.58 -0.82 -29.56
C ASN A 88 -15.82 -0.98 -28.68
N THR A 89 -16.41 -2.18 -28.69
CA THR A 89 -17.66 -2.48 -28.00
C THR A 89 -17.58 -2.22 -26.49
N ALA A 90 -16.42 -2.44 -25.86
CA ALA A 90 -16.25 -2.19 -24.44
C ALA A 90 -16.37 -0.69 -24.11
N VAL A 91 -15.78 0.17 -24.94
CA VAL A 91 -15.86 1.64 -24.77
C VAL A 91 -17.24 2.17 -25.15
N ASP A 92 -17.86 1.64 -26.20
CA ASP A 92 -19.23 1.99 -26.57
C ASP A 92 -20.22 1.61 -25.46
N ASN A 93 -20.09 0.41 -24.90
CA ASN A 93 -20.86 -0.03 -23.73
C ASN A 93 -20.66 0.91 -22.53
N LEU A 94 -19.41 1.31 -22.25
CA LEU A 94 -19.10 2.27 -21.19
C LEU A 94 -19.79 3.63 -21.41
N GLN A 95 -19.75 4.16 -22.65
CA GLN A 95 -20.40 5.42 -23.03
C GLN A 95 -21.93 5.35 -22.95
N ASN A 96 -22.51 4.20 -23.29
CA ASN A 96 -23.94 3.93 -23.21
C ASN A 96 -24.39 3.45 -21.81
N ALA A 97 -23.51 3.50 -20.80
CA ALA A 97 -23.75 3.05 -19.43
C ALA A 97 -24.17 1.56 -19.30
N VAL A 98 -23.80 0.72 -20.27
CA VAL A 98 -23.93 -0.74 -20.23
C VAL A 98 -22.70 -1.33 -19.54
N LEU A 99 -22.77 -1.44 -18.21
CA LEU A 99 -21.61 -1.86 -17.41
C LEU A 99 -21.52 -3.38 -17.29
N GLN A 100 -20.45 -3.97 -17.82
CA GLN A 100 -20.17 -5.40 -17.74
C GLN A 100 -19.02 -5.68 -16.77
N PRO A 101 -19.26 -6.32 -15.61
CA PRO A 101 -18.23 -6.52 -14.58
C PRO A 101 -17.02 -7.34 -15.02
N SER A 102 -17.14 -8.14 -16.08
CA SER A 102 -16.06 -8.94 -16.66
C SER A 102 -15.05 -8.11 -17.47
N GLU A 103 -15.38 -6.86 -17.78
CA GLU A 103 -14.49 -5.99 -18.55
C GLU A 103 -13.28 -5.55 -17.72
N GLY A 104 -12.08 -5.69 -18.29
CA GLY A 104 -10.83 -5.40 -17.58
C GLY A 104 -10.68 -3.95 -17.12
N MET A 105 -11.46 -3.02 -17.69
CA MET A 105 -11.51 -1.63 -17.25
C MET A 105 -12.02 -1.49 -15.81
N PHE A 106 -12.85 -2.42 -15.33
CA PHE A 106 -13.37 -2.39 -13.96
C PHE A 106 -12.49 -3.12 -12.96
N ASP A 107 -11.37 -3.72 -13.41
CA ASP A 107 -10.36 -4.25 -12.51
C ASP A 107 -9.55 -3.11 -11.87
N TRP A 108 -9.50 -3.10 -10.56
CA TRP A 108 -8.96 -2.07 -9.69
C TRP A 108 -7.86 -2.64 -8.78
N SER A 109 -7.49 -3.91 -9.00
CA SER A 109 -6.40 -4.59 -8.29
C SER A 109 -5.11 -3.76 -8.31
N GLY A 110 -4.78 -3.15 -9.45
CA GLY A 110 -3.60 -2.31 -9.60
C GLY A 110 -3.61 -1.03 -8.74
N PHE A 111 -4.79 -0.47 -8.44
CA PHE A 111 -4.92 0.67 -7.51
C PHE A 111 -4.64 0.18 -6.08
N TYR A 112 -5.14 -1.00 -5.70
CA TYR A 112 -4.82 -1.58 -4.40
C TYR A 112 -3.38 -2.04 -4.24
N THR A 113 -2.72 -2.48 -5.30
CA THR A 113 -1.27 -2.72 -5.28
C THR A 113 -0.53 -1.43 -4.90
N GLY A 114 -0.91 -0.29 -5.49
CA GLY A 114 -0.32 1.01 -5.18
C GLY A 114 -0.62 1.48 -3.75
N ILE A 115 -1.86 1.29 -3.29
CA ILE A 115 -2.25 1.54 -1.89
C ILE A 115 -1.42 0.67 -0.94
N ASN A 116 -1.17 -0.60 -1.28
CA ASN A 116 -0.36 -1.49 -0.46
C ASN A 116 1.10 -1.02 -0.37
N TYR A 117 1.69 -0.55 -1.48
CA TYR A 117 3.02 0.06 -1.44
C TYR A 117 3.06 1.31 -0.54
N CYS A 118 2.03 2.15 -0.59
CA CYS A 118 1.92 3.28 0.34
C CYS A 118 1.84 2.81 1.79
N ASN A 119 1.03 1.78 2.09
CA ASN A 119 0.89 1.22 3.43
C ASN A 119 2.20 0.62 3.93
N LEU A 120 2.94 -0.10 3.08
CA LEU A 120 4.25 -0.67 3.42
C LEU A 120 5.25 0.43 3.80
N VAL A 121 5.37 1.49 3.01
CA VAL A 121 6.27 2.62 3.33
C VAL A 121 5.87 3.29 4.66
N LEU A 122 4.56 3.46 4.89
CA LEU A 122 4.05 4.06 6.12
C LEU A 122 4.34 3.22 7.36
N GLU A 123 4.14 1.90 7.29
CA GLU A 123 4.39 0.98 8.39
C GLU A 123 5.88 0.80 8.64
N LYS A 124 6.66 0.51 7.59
CA LYS A 124 8.07 0.19 7.73
C LYS A 124 8.92 1.40 8.04
N GLY A 125 8.63 2.56 7.43
CA GLY A 125 9.27 3.81 7.83
C GLY A 125 8.99 4.19 9.29
N LEU A 126 7.83 3.82 9.85
CA LEU A 126 7.56 4.03 11.27
C LEU A 126 8.41 3.08 12.12
N ASP A 127 8.42 1.79 11.79
CA ASP A 127 9.20 0.75 12.48
C ASP A 127 10.69 1.14 12.57
N MET A 128 11.27 1.59 11.45
CA MET A 128 12.68 1.98 11.32
C MET A 128 13.05 3.22 12.16
N THR A 129 12.08 3.99 12.65
CA THR A 129 12.32 5.23 13.42
C THR A 129 11.84 5.13 14.87
N VAL A 130 11.45 3.94 15.32
CA VAL A 130 11.10 3.68 16.73
C VAL A 130 12.37 3.75 17.59
N PRO A 131 12.40 4.57 18.66
CA PRO A 131 13.54 4.64 19.56
C PRO A 131 13.95 3.26 20.10
N GLY A 132 15.22 2.89 19.90
CA GLY A 132 15.78 1.60 20.29
C GLY A 132 15.59 0.47 19.27
N LYS A 133 15.04 0.76 18.09
CA LYS A 133 14.87 -0.18 16.96
C LYS A 133 15.30 0.43 15.63
N GLU A 134 16.06 1.52 15.66
CA GLU A 134 16.57 2.17 14.46
C GLU A 134 17.52 1.23 13.72
N VAL A 135 17.26 1.04 12.42
CA VAL A 135 18.11 0.22 11.53
C VAL A 135 19.08 1.07 10.72
N ASP A 136 18.71 2.33 10.44
CA ASP A 136 19.51 3.29 9.69
C ASP A 136 19.67 4.59 10.50
N PRO A 137 20.88 4.89 11.01
CA PRO A 137 21.14 6.12 11.76
C PRO A 137 20.92 7.41 10.96
N SER A 138 20.96 7.34 9.62
CA SER A 138 20.75 8.48 8.72
C SER A 138 19.27 8.77 8.45
N PHE A 139 18.38 7.83 8.76
CA PHE A 139 16.94 7.98 8.57
C PHE A 139 16.25 8.32 9.89
N THR A 140 15.94 9.60 10.06
CA THR A 140 15.36 10.07 11.33
C THR A 140 13.84 10.07 11.30
N ARG A 141 13.24 10.15 12.50
CA ARG A 141 11.78 10.38 12.65
C ARG A 141 11.31 11.68 11.96
N ALA A 142 12.18 12.67 11.79
CA ALA A 142 11.86 13.89 11.04
C ALA A 142 11.78 13.62 9.53
N ASP A 143 12.70 12.83 8.99
CA ASP A 143 12.68 12.41 7.58
C ASP A 143 11.43 11.57 7.29
N TYR A 144 11.11 10.61 8.17
CA TYR A 144 9.90 9.81 8.06
C TYR A 144 8.62 10.65 8.01
N ARG A 145 8.52 11.75 8.77
CA ARG A 145 7.31 12.63 8.71
C ARG A 145 7.09 13.20 7.31
N SER A 146 8.16 13.51 6.58
CA SER A 146 8.06 13.96 5.19
C SER A 146 7.56 12.84 4.28
N TYR A 147 8.09 11.62 4.45
CA TYR A 147 7.70 10.44 3.69
C TYR A 147 6.25 10.06 3.97
N ARG A 148 5.83 10.15 5.24
CA ARG A 148 4.47 9.92 5.69
C ARG A 148 3.50 10.89 5.02
N ALA A 149 3.79 12.19 5.02
CA ALA A 149 2.92 13.18 4.38
C ALA A 149 2.76 12.91 2.88
N GLU A 150 3.86 12.56 2.21
CA GLU A 150 3.87 12.22 0.78
C GLU A 150 3.07 10.95 0.47
N MET A 151 3.28 9.86 1.22
CA MET A 151 2.59 8.58 0.99
C MET A 151 1.12 8.62 1.39
N LEU A 152 0.75 9.37 2.42
CA LEU A 152 -0.66 9.63 2.71
C LEU A 152 -1.33 10.35 1.55
N ALA A 153 -0.66 11.33 0.92
CA ALA A 153 -1.20 12.05 -0.23
C ALA A 153 -1.37 11.14 -1.44
N LEU A 154 -0.37 10.32 -1.76
CA LEU A 154 -0.45 9.37 -2.86
C LEU A 154 -1.54 8.32 -2.62
N ARG A 155 -1.62 7.74 -1.41
CA ARG A 155 -2.70 6.82 -1.02
C ARG A 155 -4.07 7.47 -1.13
N SER A 156 -4.20 8.72 -0.70
CA SER A 156 -5.44 9.49 -0.81
C SER A 156 -5.82 9.73 -2.28
N LEU A 157 -4.86 9.98 -3.17
CA LEU A 157 -5.11 10.11 -4.61
C LEU A 157 -5.64 8.80 -5.20
N TYR A 158 -5.08 7.65 -4.83
CA TYR A 158 -5.61 6.34 -5.24
C TYR A 158 -7.07 6.18 -4.80
N TYR A 159 -7.36 6.42 -3.52
CA TYR A 159 -8.73 6.36 -3.02
C TYR A 159 -9.65 7.38 -3.68
N PHE A 160 -9.14 8.56 -4.02
CA PHE A 160 -9.93 9.59 -4.68
C PHE A 160 -10.35 9.17 -6.09
N TYR A 161 -9.49 8.49 -6.86
CA TYR A 161 -9.93 7.87 -8.12
C TYR A 161 -10.97 6.78 -7.89
N LEU A 162 -10.73 5.87 -6.93
CA LEU A 162 -11.66 4.78 -6.63
C LEU A 162 -13.05 5.27 -6.20
N VAL A 163 -13.12 6.24 -5.29
CA VAL A 163 -14.39 6.80 -4.79
C VAL A 163 -15.13 7.53 -5.91
N ARG A 164 -14.44 8.25 -6.80
CA ARG A 164 -15.09 8.92 -7.93
C ARG A 164 -15.72 7.95 -8.92
N SER A 165 -15.10 6.79 -9.10
CA SER A 165 -15.54 5.80 -10.08
C SER A 165 -16.54 4.80 -9.52
N PHE A 166 -16.35 4.33 -8.29
CA PHE A 166 -17.10 3.22 -7.68
C PHE A 166 -17.93 3.64 -6.47
N ARG A 167 -17.80 4.89 -6.00
CA ARG A 167 -18.45 5.43 -4.81
C ARG A 167 -17.98 4.77 -3.51
N ASP A 168 -18.36 3.53 -3.27
CA ASP A 168 -18.09 2.81 -2.02
C ASP A 168 -17.08 1.69 -2.27
N VAL A 169 -16.00 1.67 -1.50
CA VAL A 169 -14.88 0.74 -1.68
C VAL A 169 -14.29 0.28 -0.33
N PRO A 170 -13.65 -0.89 -0.24
CA PRO A 170 -12.88 -1.30 0.92
C PRO A 170 -11.77 -0.29 1.26
N TYR A 171 -11.74 0.16 2.52
CA TYR A 171 -10.72 1.06 3.02
C TYR A 171 -9.65 0.28 3.79
N VAL A 172 -8.46 0.13 3.18
CA VAL A 172 -7.35 -0.70 3.63
C VAL A 172 -6.16 0.20 3.95
N THR A 173 -5.87 0.34 5.24
CA THR A 173 -4.82 1.24 5.75
C THR A 173 -3.59 0.50 6.25
N LYS A 174 -3.66 -0.83 6.29
CA LYS A 174 -2.56 -1.71 6.68
C LYS A 174 -1.93 -2.38 5.47
N SER A 175 -0.65 -2.71 5.55
CA SER A 175 -0.01 -3.50 4.52
C SER A 175 -0.50 -4.95 4.56
N VAL A 176 -0.61 -5.55 3.38
CA VAL A 176 -0.95 -6.96 3.17
C VAL A 176 0.25 -7.59 2.49
N ARG A 177 0.79 -8.66 3.09
CA ARG A 177 2.06 -9.28 2.71
C ARG A 177 1.90 -10.71 2.22
N THR A 178 0.83 -11.38 2.62
CA THR A 178 0.56 -12.77 2.21
C THR A 178 -0.80 -12.94 1.55
N ASP A 179 -0.93 -13.97 0.71
CA ASP A 179 -2.22 -14.38 0.15
C ASP A 179 -3.25 -14.72 1.23
N ALA A 180 -2.80 -15.26 2.37
CA ALA A 180 -3.66 -15.56 3.50
C ALA A 180 -4.23 -14.28 4.11
N GLU A 181 -3.38 -13.27 4.34
CA GLU A 181 -3.81 -11.95 4.79
C GLU A 181 -4.72 -11.27 3.77
N ALA A 182 -4.42 -11.36 2.48
CA ALA A 182 -5.25 -10.78 1.42
C ALA A 182 -6.65 -11.41 1.40
N ARG A 183 -6.73 -12.75 1.54
CA ARG A 183 -8.01 -13.48 1.61
C ARG A 183 -8.77 -13.19 2.89
N ALA A 184 -8.08 -12.95 4.00
CA ALA A 184 -8.68 -12.55 5.27
C ALA A 184 -9.14 -11.08 5.27
N SER A 185 -8.45 -10.22 4.53
CA SER A 185 -8.71 -8.78 4.41
C SER A 185 -9.87 -8.44 3.45
N LYS A 186 -10.89 -9.32 3.36
CA LYS A 186 -12.15 -9.03 2.67
C LYS A 186 -12.99 -8.02 3.47
N SER A 187 -12.49 -6.80 3.53
CA SER A 187 -13.16 -5.70 4.20
C SER A 187 -14.40 -5.31 3.41
N ALA A 188 -15.51 -5.07 4.12
CA ALA A 188 -16.72 -4.55 3.50
C ALA A 188 -16.44 -3.18 2.84
N ALA A 189 -17.24 -2.84 1.84
CA ALA A 189 -17.19 -1.51 1.23
C ALA A 189 -17.55 -0.46 2.29
N VAL A 190 -16.73 0.58 2.36
CA VAL A 190 -16.94 1.74 3.23
C VAL A 190 -17.53 2.87 2.39
N PRO A 191 -18.48 3.66 2.90
CA PRO A 191 -19.02 4.79 2.17
C PRO A 191 -17.93 5.75 1.70
N GLY A 192 -17.91 6.08 0.41
CA GLY A 192 -16.85 6.93 -0.17
C GLY A 192 -16.70 8.29 0.53
N VAL A 193 -17.82 8.85 1.00
CA VAL A 193 -17.84 10.11 1.75
C VAL A 193 -17.06 10.03 3.08
N ALA A 194 -17.07 8.86 3.74
CA ALA A 194 -16.31 8.61 4.95
C ALA A 194 -14.83 8.41 4.61
N ILE A 195 -14.52 7.66 3.55
CA ILE A 195 -13.13 7.46 3.07
C ILE A 195 -12.48 8.81 2.73
N LEU A 196 -13.18 9.67 2.00
CA LEU A 196 -12.66 11.00 1.67
C LEU A 196 -12.46 11.85 2.93
N GLY A 197 -13.33 11.73 3.93
CA GLY A 197 -13.16 12.38 5.23
C GLY A 197 -11.87 11.95 5.92
N GLU A 198 -11.66 10.64 6.09
CA GLU A 198 -10.45 10.07 6.68
C GLU A 198 -9.17 10.49 5.94
N CYS A 199 -9.22 10.50 4.60
CA CYS A 199 -8.11 10.96 3.78
C CYS A 199 -7.83 12.46 3.98
N ILE A 200 -8.86 13.32 3.91
CA ILE A 200 -8.72 14.77 4.12
C ILE A 200 -8.12 15.05 5.50
N ASP A 201 -8.69 14.49 6.57
CA ASP A 201 -8.22 14.71 7.94
C ASP A 201 -6.76 14.26 8.11
N SER A 202 -6.41 13.11 7.51
CA SER A 202 -5.03 12.62 7.49
C SER A 202 -4.09 13.56 6.76
N LEU A 203 -4.50 14.14 5.63
CA LEU A 203 -3.68 15.08 4.86
C LEU A 203 -3.52 16.42 5.56
N GLU A 204 -4.59 16.98 6.13
CA GLU A 204 -4.55 18.24 6.88
C GLU A 204 -3.63 18.15 8.09
N ALA A 205 -3.67 17.03 8.82
CA ALA A 205 -2.79 16.78 9.95
C ALA A 205 -1.30 16.66 9.56
N ASN A 206 -0.99 16.32 8.29
CA ASN A 206 0.37 16.00 7.84
C ASN A 206 0.97 16.97 6.84
N VAL A 207 0.18 17.84 6.21
CA VAL A 207 0.62 18.76 5.14
C VAL A 207 1.77 19.67 5.56
N ASN A 208 1.91 19.95 6.86
CA ASN A 208 3.00 20.79 7.37
C ASN A 208 4.37 20.10 7.36
N TYR A 209 4.41 18.77 7.34
CA TYR A 209 5.63 17.99 7.24
C TYR A 209 6.05 17.71 5.79
N ALA A 210 5.18 17.97 4.81
CA ALA A 210 5.49 17.71 3.41
C ALA A 210 6.62 18.62 2.88
N ALA A 211 7.44 18.06 1.99
CA ALA A 211 8.53 18.79 1.35
C ALA A 211 8.00 20.01 0.58
N LYS A 212 8.67 21.16 0.76
CA LYS A 212 8.35 22.38 -0.02
C LYS A 212 9.00 22.36 -1.41
N ASN A 213 10.18 21.75 -1.49
CA ASN A 213 11.00 21.61 -2.69
C ASN A 213 11.82 20.31 -2.52
N LEU A 214 11.92 19.52 -3.58
CA LEU A 214 12.64 18.24 -3.64
C LEU A 214 14.01 18.35 -4.32
N GLY A 215 14.43 19.55 -4.74
CA GLY A 215 15.76 19.84 -5.29
C GLY A 215 15.79 20.00 -6.81
N SER A 216 14.78 19.52 -7.52
CA SER A 216 14.65 19.67 -8.97
C SER A 216 13.20 19.91 -9.40
N ASP A 217 13.00 20.58 -10.53
CA ASP A 217 11.65 20.76 -11.10
C ASP A 217 11.02 19.43 -11.49
N ALA A 218 11.81 18.48 -11.98
CA ALA A 218 11.34 17.14 -12.31
C ALA A 218 10.76 16.42 -11.07
N ASP A 219 11.48 16.44 -9.93
CA ASP A 219 10.99 15.84 -8.68
C ASP A 219 9.79 16.59 -8.12
N ASN A 220 9.80 17.92 -8.18
CA ASN A 220 8.69 18.76 -7.70
C ASN A 220 7.40 18.54 -8.50
N CYS A 221 7.50 18.20 -9.78
CA CYS A 221 6.37 17.87 -10.65
C CYS A 221 5.97 16.39 -10.56
N GLY A 222 6.92 15.48 -10.29
CA GLY A 222 6.69 14.04 -10.24
C GLY A 222 6.20 13.51 -8.89
N ARG A 223 6.33 14.28 -7.81
CA ARG A 223 6.04 13.84 -6.44
C ARG A 223 5.23 14.87 -5.65
N PHE A 224 4.51 14.40 -4.63
CA PHE A 224 3.72 15.26 -3.77
C PHE A 224 4.60 16.19 -2.92
N THR A 225 4.62 17.45 -3.31
CA THR A 225 5.07 18.57 -2.46
C THR A 225 3.92 19.11 -1.62
N LYS A 226 4.23 19.99 -0.65
CA LYS A 226 3.22 20.71 0.14
C LYS A 226 2.17 21.41 -0.72
N LYS A 227 2.54 21.90 -1.91
CA LYS A 227 1.60 22.52 -2.86
C LYS A 227 0.70 21.47 -3.51
N GLY A 228 1.27 20.35 -3.96
CA GLY A 228 0.50 19.24 -4.54
C GLY A 228 -0.53 18.66 -3.56
N ILE A 229 -0.16 18.51 -2.28
CA ILE A 229 -1.10 18.04 -1.24
C ILE A 229 -2.26 19.03 -1.04
N LYS A 230 -1.97 20.34 -1.04
CA LYS A 230 -3.02 21.36 -0.94
C LYS A 230 -3.97 21.38 -2.13
N ALA A 231 -3.46 21.14 -3.34
CA ALA A 231 -4.30 21.02 -4.53
C ALA A 231 -5.21 19.80 -4.42
N LEU A 232 -4.65 18.64 -4.03
CA LEU A 232 -5.45 17.43 -3.81
C LEU A 232 -6.51 17.63 -2.73
N LEU A 233 -6.17 18.28 -1.61
CA LEU A 233 -7.12 18.63 -0.56
C LEU A 233 -8.27 19.48 -1.08
N ALA A 234 -8.00 20.50 -1.89
CA ALA A 234 -9.04 21.34 -2.47
C ALA A 234 -10.04 20.54 -3.31
N ASP A 235 -9.54 19.67 -4.19
CA ASP A 235 -10.37 18.81 -5.05
C ASP A 235 -11.19 17.81 -4.24
N MET A 236 -10.57 17.16 -3.26
CA MET A 236 -11.23 16.19 -2.38
C MET A 236 -12.32 16.85 -1.52
N CYS A 237 -12.06 18.04 -0.97
CA CYS A 237 -13.03 18.80 -0.19
C CYS A 237 -14.24 19.20 -1.04
N LEU A 238 -14.01 19.70 -2.26
CA LEU A 238 -15.07 20.06 -3.19
C LEU A 238 -15.93 18.84 -3.54
N TRP A 239 -15.29 17.72 -3.88
CA TRP A 239 -16.00 16.48 -4.22
C TRP A 239 -16.80 15.94 -3.04
N ARG A 240 -16.20 15.90 -1.84
CA ARG A 240 -16.87 15.41 -0.63
C ARG A 240 -18.07 16.26 -0.26
N ALA A 241 -18.00 17.59 -0.44
CA ALA A 241 -19.13 18.48 -0.21
C ALA A 241 -20.33 18.14 -1.12
N CYS A 242 -20.08 17.86 -2.40
CA CYS A 242 -21.12 17.40 -3.33
C CYS A 242 -21.74 16.07 -2.87
N MET A 243 -20.92 15.10 -2.48
CA MET A 243 -21.41 13.79 -2.00
C MET A 243 -22.24 13.89 -0.72
N LEU A 244 -21.87 14.78 0.21
CA LEU A 244 -22.59 14.97 1.47
C LEU A 244 -24.01 15.50 1.25
N LYS A 245 -24.19 16.44 0.32
CA LYS A 245 -25.52 16.97 -0.03
C LYS A 245 -26.45 15.85 -0.48
N ASP A 246 -25.97 14.98 -1.36
CA ASP A 246 -26.75 13.86 -1.88
C ASP A 246 -26.98 12.78 -0.82
N TYR A 247 -25.97 12.53 0.03
CA TYR A 247 -26.07 11.57 1.13
C TYR A 247 -27.18 11.95 2.12
N VAL A 248 -27.19 13.20 2.60
CA VAL A 248 -28.20 13.71 3.54
C VAL A 248 -29.59 13.74 2.92
N SER A 249 -29.71 14.08 1.63
CA SER A 249 -31.01 14.06 0.95
C SER A 249 -31.64 12.66 0.89
N LYS A 250 -30.82 11.61 0.77
CA LYS A 250 -31.30 10.22 0.69
C LYS A 250 -31.86 9.74 2.03
N GLU A 251 -31.19 10.04 3.14
CA GLU A 251 -31.70 9.70 4.48
C GLU A 251 -33.05 10.37 4.75
N ASN A 252 -33.24 11.61 4.30
CA ASN A 252 -34.52 12.32 4.44
C ASN A 252 -35.63 11.77 3.51
N SER A 253 -35.29 11.16 2.37
CA SER A 253 -36.27 10.51 1.49
C SER A 253 -36.72 9.13 1.99
N ALA A 254 -35.96 8.50 2.89
CA ALA A 254 -36.33 7.23 3.50
C ALA A 254 -37.38 7.35 4.62
N GLN A 255 -37.76 8.58 5.01
CA GLN A 255 -38.82 8.83 6.02
C GLN A 255 -40.21 9.10 5.41
N PHE A 256 -40.39 8.95 4.10
CA PHE A 256 -41.66 9.17 3.40
C PHE A 256 -42.10 7.98 2.53
N ASN A 257 -41.87 6.74 3.00
CA ASN A 257 -42.53 5.55 2.47
C ASN A 257 -43.01 4.65 3.61
#